data_AF-A0A2G9N094-F1
#
_entry.id   AF-A0A2G9N094-F1
#
_cell.length_a   1.000
_cell.length_b   1.000
_cell.length_c   1.000
_cell.angle_alpha   90.00
_cell.angle_beta   90.00
_cell.angle_gamma   90.00
#
_symmetry.space_group_name_H-M   'P 1'
#
loop_
_entity.id
_entity.type
_entity.pdbx_description
1 polymer ?
#
loop_
_entity_poly.entity_id
_entity_poly.type
_entity_poly.pdbx_seq_one_letter_code
_entity_poly.pdbx_strand_id
1 'polypeptide(L)'
;MTNPIFGITPNFNKKLRSIDLLEYLTQIHLLSAISVFAAGIIPLFLSLKLRHNIKKLVIIFSVFILVHGAYHIFEISSMESVGDDFLEPLSIVILIGFGLMYIKNSKEIIRH
;
A
#
# COMPACT_ATOMS: atom_id res chain seq x y z
N MET A 1 -41.64 -8.57 42.62
CA MET A 1 -41.90 -7.97 41.29
C MET A 1 -40.62 -8.11 40.48
N THR A 2 -40.61 -9.01 39.50
CA THR A 2 -39.41 -9.44 38.75
C THR A 2 -39.16 -8.56 37.54
N ASN A 3 -37.97 -7.96 37.45
CA ASN A 3 -37.52 -7.23 36.26
C ASN A 3 -37.20 -8.23 35.12
N PRO A 4 -37.72 -8.03 33.90
CA PRO A 4 -37.29 -8.84 32.77
C PRO A 4 -35.91 -8.38 32.29
N ILE A 5 -34.88 -9.13 32.68
CA ILE A 5 -33.60 -9.18 31.97
C ILE A 5 -33.80 -10.06 30.73
N PHE A 6 -34.22 -9.49 29.59
CA PHE A 6 -33.99 -10.12 28.28
C PHE A 6 -34.35 -9.19 27.12
N GLY A 7 -33.38 -8.91 26.25
CA GLY A 7 -33.61 -8.11 25.05
C GLY A 7 -32.36 -7.90 24.20
N ILE A 8 -31.41 -8.83 24.17
CA ILE A 8 -30.33 -8.84 23.18
C ILE A 8 -30.58 -10.04 22.26
N THR A 9 -31.53 -9.89 21.34
CA THR A 9 -31.64 -10.81 20.20
C THR A 9 -30.63 -10.35 19.14
N PRO A 10 -29.62 -11.14 18.78
CA PRO A 10 -28.70 -10.77 17.72
C PRO A 10 -29.47 -10.67 16.40
N ASN A 11 -29.47 -9.48 15.79
CA ASN A 11 -30.08 -9.24 14.49
C ASN A 11 -29.24 -9.95 13.41
N PHE A 12 -29.73 -11.12 12.96
CA PHE A 12 -29.09 -11.94 11.93
C PHE A 12 -28.75 -11.16 10.65
N ASN A 13 -29.61 -10.22 10.23
CA ASN A 13 -29.38 -9.42 9.03
C ASN A 13 -28.15 -8.51 9.18
N LYS A 14 -27.94 -7.93 10.37
CA LYS A 14 -26.75 -7.14 10.67
C LYS A 14 -25.47 -7.99 10.64
N LYS A 15 -25.54 -9.23 11.14
CA LYS A 15 -24.42 -10.17 11.14
C LYS A 15 -24.06 -10.65 9.73
N LEU A 16 -25.06 -10.97 8.90
CA LEU A 16 -24.87 -11.35 7.50
C LEU A 16 -24.19 -10.21 6.72
N ARG A 17 -24.71 -8.98 6.85
CA ARG A 17 -24.11 -7.80 6.21
C ARG A 17 -22.66 -7.55 6.65
N SER A 18 -22.32 -7.77 7.93
CA SER A 18 -20.93 -7.61 8.38
C SER A 18 -19.98 -8.67 7.81
N ILE A 19 -20.46 -9.87 7.51
CA ILE A 19 -19.65 -10.94 6.90
C ILE A 19 -19.37 -10.60 5.43
N ASP A 20 -20.39 -10.17 4.68
CA ASP A 20 -20.25 -9.76 3.28
C ASP A 20 -19.26 -8.59 3.12
N LEU A 21 -19.30 -7.61 4.04
CA LEU A 21 -18.38 -6.47 4.02
C LEU A 21 -16.93 -6.90 4.30
N LEU A 22 -16.72 -7.82 5.24
CA LEU A 22 -15.39 -8.30 5.61
C LEU A 22 -14.75 -9.11 4.47
N GLU A 23 -15.56 -9.92 3.77
CA GLU A 23 -15.13 -10.63 2.57
C GLU A 23 -14.74 -9.65 1.44
N TYR A 24 -15.55 -8.63 1.19
CA TYR A 24 -15.28 -7.61 0.18
C TYR A 24 -14.00 -6.80 0.46
N LEU A 25 -13.82 -6.36 1.71
CA LEU A 25 -12.60 -5.67 2.16
C LEU A 25 -11.35 -6.53 1.89
N THR A 26 -11.40 -7.80 2.30
CA THR A 26 -10.29 -8.74 2.10
C THR A 26 -9.93 -8.92 0.62
N GLN A 27 -10.93 -8.98 -0.27
CA GLN A 27 -10.72 -9.06 -1.72
C GLN A 27 -10.03 -7.80 -2.27
N ILE A 28 -10.39 -6.61 -1.79
CA ILE A 28 -9.75 -5.35 -2.21
C ILE A 28 -8.28 -5.33 -1.80
N HIS A 29 -7.96 -5.65 -0.54
CA HIS A 29 -6.57 -5.63 -0.08
C HIS A 29 -5.72 -6.63 -0.87
N LEU A 30 -6.26 -7.83 -1.15
CA LEU A 30 -5.56 -8.85 -1.92
C LEU A 30 -5.33 -8.43 -3.38
N LEU A 31 -6.34 -7.84 -4.03
CA LEU A 31 -6.22 -7.32 -5.39
C LEU A 31 -5.23 -6.14 -5.45
N SER A 32 -5.24 -5.26 -4.44
CA SER A 32 -4.30 -4.15 -4.32
C SER A 32 -2.88 -4.67 -4.21
N ALA A 33 -2.63 -5.63 -3.31
CA ALA A 33 -1.32 -6.23 -3.13
C ALA A 33 -0.77 -6.80 -4.46
N ILE A 34 -1.56 -7.62 -5.16
CA ILE A 34 -1.15 -8.19 -6.46
C ILE A 34 -0.85 -7.09 -7.49
N SER A 35 -1.71 -6.08 -7.56
CA SER A 35 -1.56 -4.96 -8.50
C SER A 35 -0.30 -4.14 -8.23
N VAL A 36 0.01 -3.86 -6.96
CA VAL A 36 1.21 -3.13 -6.54
C VAL A 36 2.48 -3.94 -6.83
N PHE A 37 2.49 -5.24 -6.55
CA PHE A 37 3.63 -6.10 -6.90
C PHE A 37 3.85 -6.19 -8.42
N ALA A 38 2.77 -6.36 -9.20
CA ALA A 38 2.85 -6.36 -10.66
C ALA A 38 3.39 -5.01 -11.20
N ALA A 39 2.91 -3.90 -10.64
CA ALA A 39 3.39 -2.57 -10.99
C ALA A 39 4.87 -2.36 -10.64
N GLY A 40 5.39 -3.02 -9.59
CA GLY A 40 6.79 -2.94 -9.15
C GLY A 40 7.78 -3.68 -10.04
N ILE A 41 7.36 -4.76 -10.69
CA ILE A 41 8.22 -5.57 -11.57
C ILE A 41 8.72 -4.75 -12.77
N ILE A 42 7.86 -3.90 -13.34
CA ILE A 42 8.17 -3.09 -14.52
C ILE A 42 9.33 -2.12 -14.27
N PRO A 43 9.27 -1.20 -13.28
CA PRO A 43 10.38 -0.31 -12.97
C PRO A 43 11.60 -1.07 -12.43
N LEU A 44 11.43 -2.17 -11.71
CA LEU A 44 12.56 -2.98 -11.25
C LEU A 44 13.37 -3.53 -12.44
N PHE A 45 12.70 -4.12 -13.43
CA PHE A 45 13.34 -4.61 -14.65
C PHE A 45 13.93 -3.46 -15.47
N LEU A 46 13.19 -2.35 -15.55
CA LEU A 46 13.65 -1.14 -16.24
C LEU A 46 14.98 -0.66 -15.62
N SER A 47 15.09 -0.61 -14.28
CA SER A 47 16.28 -0.14 -13.55
C SER A 47 17.61 -0.79 -13.98
N LEU A 48 17.56 -2.06 -14.42
CA LEU A 48 18.72 -2.82 -14.89
C LEU A 48 19.24 -2.34 -16.25
N LYS A 49 18.37 -1.70 -17.05
CA LYS A 49 18.66 -1.27 -18.43
C LYS A 49 18.96 0.23 -18.57
N LEU A 50 18.76 1.07 -17.53
CA LEU A 50 18.99 2.53 -17.63
C LEU A 50 20.42 2.97 -17.37
N ARG A 51 20.75 4.12 -18.00
CA ARG A 51 21.95 4.90 -17.72
C ARG A 51 21.94 5.48 -16.30
N HIS A 52 23.14 5.78 -15.79
CA HIS A 52 23.43 6.07 -14.39
C HIS A 52 22.56 7.18 -13.75
N ASN A 53 22.16 8.21 -14.51
CA ASN A 53 21.37 9.33 -13.99
C ASN A 53 19.92 8.94 -13.69
N ILE A 54 19.31 8.13 -14.56
CA ILE A 54 17.91 7.70 -14.42
C ILE A 54 17.83 6.42 -13.57
N LYS A 55 18.89 5.61 -13.53
CA LYS A 55 18.99 4.40 -12.70
C LYS A 55 18.71 4.68 -11.22
N LYS A 56 19.30 5.74 -10.65
CA LYS A 56 19.05 6.11 -9.24
C LYS A 56 17.56 6.39 -8.98
N LEU A 57 16.91 7.07 -9.91
CA LEU A 57 15.52 7.45 -9.78
C LEU A 57 14.59 6.23 -9.81
N VAL A 58 14.85 5.30 -10.73
CA VAL A 58 14.08 4.07 -10.85
C VAL A 58 14.32 3.13 -9.67
N ILE A 59 15.52 3.13 -9.07
CA ILE A 59 15.78 2.38 -7.83
C ILE A 59 14.94 2.93 -6.68
N ILE A 60 14.91 4.24 -6.45
CA ILE A 60 14.10 4.83 -5.37
C ILE A 60 12.61 4.53 -5.60
N PHE A 61 12.14 4.61 -6.85
CA PHE A 61 10.78 4.24 -7.20
C PHE A 61 10.46 2.77 -6.95
N SER A 62 11.41 1.87 -7.26
CA SER A 62 11.25 0.45 -6.96
C SER A 62 11.19 0.20 -5.45
N VAL A 63 12.02 0.89 -4.66
CA VAL A 63 11.96 0.82 -3.19
C VAL A 63 10.61 1.30 -2.67
N PHE A 64 10.07 2.40 -3.21
CA PHE A 64 8.72 2.87 -2.87
C PHE A 64 7.67 1.78 -3.10
N ILE A 65 7.65 1.18 -4.29
CA ILE A 65 6.65 0.15 -4.64
C ILE A 65 6.79 -1.08 -3.74
N LEU A 66 8.01 -1.50 -3.40
CA LEU A 66 8.24 -2.62 -2.50
C LEU A 66 7.74 -2.32 -1.07
N VAL A 67 8.03 -1.13 -0.53
CA VAL A 67 7.55 -0.72 0.80
C VAL A 67 6.02 -0.61 0.82
N HIS A 68 5.43 -0.04 -0.22
CA HIS A 68 3.97 0.10 -0.35
C HIS A 68 3.27 -1.24 -0.60
N GLY A 69 3.90 -2.16 -1.35
CA GLY A 69 3.40 -3.53 -1.48
C GLY A 69 3.49 -4.31 -0.17
N ALA A 70 4.56 -4.10 0.60
CA ALA A 70 4.69 -4.68 1.94
C ALA A 70 3.61 -4.17 2.88
N TYR A 71 3.27 -2.88 2.86
CA TYR A 71 2.15 -2.30 3.62
C TYR A 71 0.86 -3.15 3.48
N HIS A 72 0.43 -3.41 2.24
CA HIS A 72 -0.77 -4.22 2.00
C HIS A 72 -0.66 -5.67 2.50
N ILE A 73 0.54 -6.27 2.51
CA ILE A 73 0.74 -7.61 3.08
C ILE A 73 0.56 -7.57 4.61
N PHE A 74 1.13 -6.56 5.28
CA PHE A 74 1.05 -6.43 6.74
C PHE A 74 -0.36 -6.09 7.23
N GLU A 75 -1.09 -5.28 6.45
CA GLU A 75 -2.50 -4.97 6.65
C GLU A 75 -3.37 -6.25 6.61
N ILE A 76 -3.17 -7.12 5.61
CA ILE A 76 -3.86 -8.42 5.51
C ILE A 76 -3.46 -9.36 6.65
N SER A 77 -2.22 -9.25 7.15
CA SER A 77 -1.66 -10.15 8.18
C SER A 77 -2.11 -9.81 9.60
N SER A 78 -3.09 -8.92 9.79
CA SER A 78 -3.58 -8.41 11.10
C SER A 78 -2.49 -7.72 11.94
N MET A 79 -1.40 -7.28 11.30
CA MET A 79 -0.34 -6.47 11.90
C MET A 79 -0.59 -4.99 11.60
N GLU A 80 -1.81 -4.52 11.89
CA GLU A 80 -2.30 -3.17 11.53
C GLU A 80 -1.34 -2.06 11.97
N SER A 81 -0.78 -2.13 13.18
CA SER A 81 0.14 -1.09 13.69
C SER A 81 1.43 -0.96 12.87
N VAL A 82 1.97 -2.04 12.29
CA VAL A 82 3.20 -1.94 11.47
C VAL A 82 2.87 -1.38 10.09
N GLY A 83 1.72 -1.75 9.53
CA GLY A 83 1.23 -1.23 8.26
C GLY A 83 0.96 0.27 8.36
N ASP A 84 -0.04 0.63 9.17
CA ASP A 84 -0.61 1.97 9.22
C ASP A 84 0.34 2.97 9.90
N ASP A 85 0.97 2.60 11.01
CA ASP A 85 1.78 3.57 11.78
C ASP A 85 3.18 3.77 11.19
N PHE A 86 3.71 2.80 10.42
CA PHE A 86 5.09 2.83 9.94
C PHE A 86 5.23 2.72 8.42
N LEU A 87 4.70 1.67 7.79
CA LEU A 87 4.94 1.43 6.37
C LEU A 87 4.20 2.44 5.47
N GLU A 88 2.99 2.83 5.83
CA GLU A 88 2.23 3.87 5.12
C GLU A 88 2.98 5.21 5.10
N PRO A 89 3.31 5.85 6.24
CA PRO A 89 4.04 7.13 6.23
C PRO A 89 5.44 7.00 5.63
N LEU A 90 6.12 5.87 5.82
CA LEU A 90 7.43 5.62 5.20
C LEU A 90 7.32 5.63 3.67
N SER A 91 6.27 5.02 3.09
CA SER A 91 6.05 5.02 1.65
C SER A 91 5.88 6.44 1.10
N ILE A 92 5.16 7.30 1.83
CA ILE A 92 4.96 8.72 1.47
C ILE A 92 6.29 9.47 1.47
N VAL A 93 7.12 9.27 2.49
CA VAL A 93 8.46 9.91 2.58
C VAL A 93 9.35 9.50 1.41
N ILE A 94 9.36 8.21 1.04
CA ILE A 94 10.13 7.72 -0.10
C ILE A 94 9.62 8.36 -1.40
N LEU A 95 8.30 8.52 -1.57
CA LEU A 95 7.70 9.14 -2.75
C LEU A 95 8.05 10.63 -2.87
N ILE A 96 8.05 11.36 -1.74
CA ILE A 96 8.50 12.76 -1.71
C ILE A 96 9.98 12.85 -2.13
N GLY A 97 10.84 11.97 -1.59
CA GLY A 97 12.24 11.89 -1.96
C GLY A 97 12.44 11.60 -3.45
N PHE A 98 11.66 10.67 -4.01
CA PHE A 98 11.63 10.39 -5.44
C PHE A 98 11.27 11.65 -6.26
N GLY A 99 10.20 12.37 -5.88
CA GLY A 99 9.76 13.58 -6.57
C GLY A 99 10.82 14.68 -6.59
N LEU A 100 11.48 14.93 -5.45
CA LEU A 100 12.56 15.92 -5.35
C LEU A 100 13.75 15.54 -6.26
N MET A 101 14.13 14.27 -6.27
CA MET A 101 15.23 13.80 -7.10
C MET A 101 14.88 13.82 -8.60
N TYR A 102 13.63 13.53 -8.96
CA TYR A 102 13.13 13.68 -10.32
C TYR A 102 13.27 15.13 -10.80
N ILE A 103 12.80 16.10 -10.01
CA ILE A 103 12.89 17.52 -10.38
C ILE A 103 14.35 17.94 -10.58
N LYS A 104 15.26 17.49 -9.70
CA LYS A 104 16.69 17.78 -9.82
C LYS A 104 17.27 17.23 -11.12
N ASN A 105 17.04 15.95 -11.42
CA ASN A 105 17.55 15.31 -12.63
C ASN A 105 16.92 15.88 -13.91
N SER A 106 15.63 16.21 -13.90
CA SER A 106 14.93 16.81 -15.05
C SER A 106 15.46 18.21 -15.37
N LYS A 107 15.81 19.01 -14.35
CA LYS A 107 16.47 20.31 -14.54
C LYS A 107 17.88 20.20 -15.12
N GLU A 108 18.59 19.13 -14.79
CA GLU A 108 19.94 18.85 -15.32
C GLU A 108 19.89 18.45 -16.80
N ILE A 109 18.85 17.71 -17.21
CA ILE A 109 18.64 17.29 -18.60
C ILE A 109 18.24 18.46 -19.52
N ILE A 110 17.46 19.44 -19.03
CA ILE A 110 17.01 20.60 -19.83
C ILE A 110 18.12 21.66 -20.01
N ARG A 111 19.17 21.63 -19.18
CA ARG A 111 20.30 22.59 -19.25
C ARG A 111 21.42 22.18 -20.21
N HIS A 112 21.36 20.98 -20.78
CA HIS A 112 22.28 20.48 -21.81
C HIS A 112 21.61 20.45 -23.17
#